data_AF-A0A9W7Z055-F1
#
_entry.id   AF-A0A9W7Z055-F1
#
_cell.length_a   1.000
_cell.length_b   1.000
_cell.length_c   1.000
_cell.angle_alpha   90.00
_cell.angle_beta   90.00
_cell.angle_gamma   90.00
#
_symmetry.space_group_name_H-M   'P 1'
#
loop_
_entity.id
_entity.type
_entity.pdbx_description
1 polymer ?
#
loop_
_entity_poly.entity_id
_entity_poly.type
_entity_poly.pdbx_seq_one_letter_code
_entity_poly.pdbx_strand_id
1 'polypeptide(L)'
;PIHTGVKRVNLMELVYGTTEDGSLASSVDTDDCIKPVSVGGEIDESKLRKFFITNPGDSDDEEGSADEAEDDAGDFEDLEAESGSEGEKSGSGPDDGASGSDDDESEEEENEFGLPADKMKKLKSKFDRVYDSDDEDGEKKDFYQQQKDVLQKYVDDTRTEMDELATINYRWAGEYVKVVIEDMPYEFMQGFNPTLPIVLGGIPNEEGLSLITLRIKRHRWYPKILKTGDPIVVSVGWRRFQTIPTYFMNDRIKNRMLKYTPEHLHCSAAIYSPYIQPGTGFCAYYMKRAHNFGVAATGTVLENSQAIDVVKKIKLTGLPEKIHKHTAYIKRMFNTSLEVAKFEGAAIKTVSGIRGQVKKAFGNNGVFRATFEDRIKASDIVFLRAFHTIPIKKFYNPITSLLSVTYMRTIAEIRRSKNLAVPNKKDSHYKPIERVVKRFNPVRVPKALEAELPF
;
A
#
# COMPACT_ATOMS: atom_id res chain seq x y z
N PRO A 1 -12.07 -0.70 -37.78
CA PRO A 1 -10.84 -0.27 -38.47
C PRO A 1 -10.43 1.13 -38.00
N ILE A 2 -9.55 1.16 -37.01
CA ILE A 2 -8.48 2.14 -36.76
C ILE A 2 -7.64 1.41 -35.69
N HIS A 3 -6.68 0.64 -36.18
CA HIS A 3 -5.62 0.05 -35.38
C HIS A 3 -4.58 1.16 -35.23
N THR A 4 -4.59 1.87 -34.11
CA THR A 4 -3.46 2.74 -33.75
C THR A 4 -2.39 1.85 -33.13
N GLY A 5 -1.43 1.45 -33.97
CA GLY A 5 -0.24 0.72 -33.57
C GLY A 5 0.56 1.58 -32.59
N VAL A 6 0.45 1.27 -31.30
CA VAL A 6 1.35 1.80 -30.29
C VAL A 6 2.68 1.07 -30.50
N LYS A 7 3.67 1.75 -31.09
CA LYS A 7 5.07 1.31 -31.01
C LYS A 7 5.43 1.26 -29.53
N ARG A 8 5.53 0.06 -28.98
CA ARG A 8 6.18 -0.15 -27.69
C ARG A 8 7.64 0.22 -27.88
N VAL A 9 8.05 1.32 -27.28
CA VAL A 9 9.47 1.66 -27.20
C VAL A 9 10.08 0.68 -26.21
N ASN A 10 10.92 -0.21 -26.70
CA ASN A 10 11.66 -1.14 -25.87
C ASN A 10 12.80 -0.35 -25.22
N LEU A 11 12.83 -0.27 -23.88
CA LEU A 11 13.82 0.56 -23.17
C LEU A 11 15.27 0.16 -23.55
N MET A 12 15.47 -1.11 -23.90
CA MET A 12 16.76 -1.64 -24.38
C MET A 12 17.20 -1.05 -25.73
N GLU A 13 16.30 -0.75 -26.67
CA GLU A 13 16.66 -0.15 -27.96
C GLU A 13 17.14 1.30 -27.81
N LEU A 14 16.65 2.00 -26.79
CA LEU A 14 16.98 3.40 -26.54
C LEU A 14 18.34 3.57 -25.86
N VAL A 15 18.80 2.55 -25.14
CA VAL A 15 20.09 2.54 -24.43
C VAL A 15 21.22 1.99 -25.30
N TYR A 16 20.94 1.02 -26.18
CA TYR A 16 21.99 0.31 -26.93
C TYR A 16 21.99 0.52 -28.44
N GLY A 17 20.97 1.19 -29.02
CA GLY A 17 20.88 1.46 -30.45
C GLY A 17 20.65 0.20 -31.31
N THR A 18 20.04 0.38 -32.49
CA THR A 18 19.78 -0.70 -33.46
C THR A 18 20.86 -0.73 -34.55
N THR A 19 21.44 -1.89 -34.83
CA THR A 19 22.21 -2.15 -36.05
C THR A 19 21.28 -2.63 -37.18
N GLU A 20 21.60 -2.28 -38.43
CA GLU A 20 20.67 -2.27 -39.57
C GLU A 20 20.23 -3.64 -40.13
N ASP A 21 20.67 -4.77 -39.58
CA ASP A 21 20.35 -6.09 -40.15
C ASP A 21 19.49 -6.95 -39.21
N GLY A 22 18.19 -7.00 -39.52
CA GLY A 22 17.16 -7.72 -38.77
C GLY A 22 17.30 -9.25 -38.77
N SER A 23 18.18 -9.77 -37.94
CA SER A 23 18.23 -11.20 -37.57
C SER A 23 18.18 -11.38 -36.05
N LEU A 24 17.28 -12.25 -35.57
CA LEU A 24 17.19 -12.63 -34.15
C LEU A 24 18.45 -13.41 -33.76
N ALA A 25 19.33 -12.77 -32.99
CA ALA A 25 20.49 -13.43 -32.39
C ALA A 25 20.04 -14.19 -31.13
N SER A 26 19.98 -15.52 -31.24
CA SER A 26 20.01 -16.43 -30.10
C SER A 26 21.48 -16.61 -29.66
N SER A 27 21.99 -15.65 -28.89
CA SER A 27 23.16 -15.82 -28.04
C SER A 27 22.96 -14.92 -26.84
N VAL A 28 22.75 -15.54 -25.69
CA VAL A 28 22.71 -14.83 -24.41
C VAL A 28 24.14 -14.41 -24.12
N ASP A 29 24.51 -13.19 -24.48
CA ASP A 29 25.77 -12.58 -24.08
C ASP A 29 25.69 -12.25 -22.58
N THR A 30 26.24 -13.15 -21.78
CA THR A 30 26.48 -12.99 -20.34
C THR A 30 27.66 -12.05 -20.08
N ASP A 31 27.63 -10.85 -20.67
CA ASP A 31 28.74 -9.89 -20.62
C ASP A 31 28.50 -8.68 -19.71
N ASP A 32 27.32 -8.59 -19.06
CA ASP A 32 27.02 -7.66 -17.95
C ASP A 32 27.28 -8.27 -16.56
N CYS A 33 27.92 -9.44 -16.51
CA CYS A 33 28.71 -9.83 -15.34
C CYS A 33 30.05 -9.10 -15.46
N ILE A 34 30.49 -8.44 -14.37
CA ILE A 34 31.84 -7.88 -14.21
C ILE A 34 32.82 -8.80 -14.92
N LYS A 35 33.33 -8.39 -16.09
CA LYS A 35 34.31 -9.19 -16.83
C LYS A 35 35.46 -9.41 -15.86
N PRO A 36 35.77 -10.66 -15.46
CA PRO A 36 36.95 -10.88 -14.66
C PRO A 36 38.10 -10.40 -15.53
N VAL A 37 38.76 -9.32 -15.12
CA VAL A 37 40.00 -8.90 -15.76
C VAL A 37 40.95 -10.07 -15.56
N SER A 38 41.09 -10.90 -16.59
CA SER A 38 42.13 -11.92 -16.63
C SER A 38 43.44 -11.16 -16.71
N VAL A 39 44.07 -10.93 -15.56
CA VAL A 39 45.37 -10.28 -15.47
C VAL A 39 46.40 -11.27 -16.03
N GLY A 40 46.57 -11.25 -17.35
CA GLY A 40 47.52 -12.06 -18.10
C GLY A 40 48.93 -11.47 -18.07
N GLY A 41 49.39 -11.08 -16.89
CA GLY A 41 50.73 -10.58 -16.58
C GLY A 41 50.92 -10.64 -15.07
N GLU A 42 52.15 -10.81 -14.59
CA GLU A 42 52.44 -10.79 -13.15
C GLU A 42 51.70 -9.63 -12.50
N ILE A 43 50.75 -9.95 -11.62
CA ILE A 43 50.05 -8.96 -10.83
C ILE A 43 51.12 -8.29 -9.98
N ASP A 44 51.45 -7.06 -10.34
CA ASP A 44 52.47 -6.26 -9.69
C ASP A 44 51.96 -5.94 -8.27
N GLU A 45 52.23 -6.82 -7.32
CA GLU A 45 51.72 -6.75 -5.93
C GLU A 45 52.04 -5.39 -5.30
N SER A 46 53.13 -4.77 -5.73
CA SER A 46 53.55 -3.42 -5.36
C SER A 46 52.49 -2.34 -5.63
N LYS A 47 51.72 -2.46 -6.72
CA LYS A 47 50.63 -1.53 -7.09
C LYS A 47 49.34 -1.81 -6.32
N LEU A 48 49.08 -3.08 -5.98
CA LEU A 48 47.92 -3.49 -5.20
C LEU A 48 48.09 -3.29 -3.69
N ARG A 49 49.33 -3.28 -3.19
CA ARG A 49 49.65 -3.01 -1.78
C ARG A 49 49.13 -1.66 -1.28
N LYS A 50 48.85 -0.69 -2.18
CA LYS A 50 48.20 0.59 -1.84
C LYS A 50 46.72 0.44 -1.41
N PHE A 51 46.09 -0.69 -1.70
CA PHE A 51 44.69 -0.97 -1.39
C PHE A 51 44.50 -1.88 -0.15
N PHE A 52 45.57 -2.44 0.44
CA PHE A 52 45.51 -3.33 1.60
C PHE A 52 46.23 -2.75 2.82
N ILE A 53 45.67 -2.94 4.02
CA ILE A 53 46.12 -2.29 5.28
C ILE A 53 47.21 -3.11 6.01
N THR A 54 47.21 -4.43 5.86
CA THR A 54 48.11 -5.36 6.57
C THR A 54 49.29 -5.76 5.68
N ASN A 55 50.53 -5.48 6.11
CA ASN A 55 51.74 -5.88 5.38
C ASN A 55 52.61 -6.76 6.31
N PRO A 56 52.92 -8.03 5.96
CA PRO A 56 53.87 -8.90 6.69
C PRO A 56 55.29 -8.83 6.08
N GLY A 57 55.78 -7.64 5.74
CA GLY A 57 57.05 -7.50 5.01
C GLY A 57 57.72 -6.15 5.21
N ASP A 58 57.77 -5.68 6.45
CA ASP A 58 58.53 -4.49 6.86
C ASP A 58 59.50 -4.85 8.01
N SER A 59 60.08 -6.05 7.91
CA SER A 59 61.04 -6.62 8.87
C SER A 59 62.17 -7.31 8.12
N ASP A 60 62.93 -6.57 7.32
CA ASP A 60 64.20 -7.04 6.77
C ASP A 60 65.25 -5.94 6.97
N ASP A 61 65.91 -5.99 8.12
CA ASP A 61 67.33 -5.64 8.30
C ASP A 61 67.90 -6.70 9.29
N GLU A 62 68.57 -7.70 8.71
CA GLU A 62 69.37 -8.80 9.29
C GLU A 62 70.46 -8.32 10.30
N GLU A 63 71.06 -9.07 11.22
CA GLU A 63 71.29 -10.50 11.44
C GLU A 63 71.88 -10.67 12.87
N GLY A 64 71.67 -11.80 13.58
CA GLY A 64 72.56 -12.17 14.69
C GLY A 64 72.04 -13.09 15.81
N SER A 65 72.23 -14.40 15.62
CA SER A 65 72.35 -15.47 16.63
C SER A 65 71.09 -16.14 17.19
N ALA A 66 71.06 -17.45 16.95
CA ALA A 66 70.20 -18.48 17.52
C ALA A 66 70.39 -18.60 19.05
N ASP A 67 69.33 -18.90 19.81
CA ASP A 67 69.04 -20.27 20.27
C ASP A 67 67.70 -20.35 21.05
N GLU A 68 66.99 -21.43 20.76
CA GLU A 68 66.01 -22.25 21.52
C GLU A 68 65.01 -21.65 22.54
N ALA A 69 63.73 -21.85 22.20
CA ALA A 69 62.57 -22.27 23.01
C ALA A 69 62.53 -22.02 24.54
N GLU A 70 61.44 -21.39 25.00
CA GLU A 70 60.41 -22.07 25.82
C GLU A 70 59.14 -21.20 25.93
N ASP A 71 57.99 -21.85 25.81
CA ASP A 71 56.67 -21.31 26.16
C ASP A 71 56.65 -20.97 27.66
N ASP A 72 56.20 -19.76 28.04
CA ASP A 72 55.54 -19.61 29.33
C ASP A 72 54.43 -18.56 29.29
N ALA A 73 53.30 -18.95 29.86
CA ALA A 73 52.07 -18.19 29.95
C ALA A 73 52.05 -17.37 31.25
N GLY A 74 51.61 -16.11 31.17
CA GLY A 74 51.22 -15.30 32.33
C GLY A 74 50.45 -14.08 31.83
N ASP A 75 49.12 -14.05 31.88
CA ASP A 75 48.32 -13.66 33.05
C ASP A 75 48.67 -12.24 33.53
N PHE A 76 47.88 -11.25 33.10
CA PHE A 76 48.03 -9.86 33.52
C PHE A 76 46.79 -9.45 34.31
N GLU A 77 46.99 -9.36 35.62
CA GLU A 77 45.99 -8.99 36.62
C GLU A 77 45.55 -7.53 36.49
N ASP A 78 44.24 -7.35 36.68
CA ASP A 78 43.51 -6.11 36.82
C ASP A 78 43.75 -5.50 38.21
N LEU A 79 44.13 -4.23 38.29
CA LEU A 79 44.37 -3.52 39.55
C LEU A 79 43.98 -2.03 39.45
N GLU A 80 42.68 -1.77 39.56
CA GLU A 80 42.18 -0.51 40.10
C GLU A 80 42.30 -0.49 41.63
N ALA A 81 42.96 0.55 42.16
CA ALA A 81 42.50 1.43 43.25
C ALA A 81 43.70 2.02 44.01
N GLU A 82 43.79 3.35 44.05
CA GLU A 82 43.53 4.19 45.24
C GLU A 82 44.32 5.51 45.16
N SER A 83 43.60 6.63 45.08
CA SER A 83 43.72 7.78 46.00
C SER A 83 43.21 9.05 45.32
N GLY A 84 42.08 9.55 45.82
CA GLY A 84 41.59 10.89 45.53
C GLY A 84 42.13 11.92 46.53
N SER A 85 42.29 13.15 46.05
CA SER A 85 42.09 14.40 46.79
C SER A 85 42.02 15.53 45.76
N GLU A 86 40.84 16.06 45.48
CA GLU A 86 40.34 17.37 45.97
C GLU A 86 41.17 18.60 45.58
N GLY A 87 40.51 19.59 44.94
CA GLY A 87 40.71 20.99 45.33
C GLY A 87 41.14 22.00 44.26
N GLU A 88 40.13 22.66 43.68
CA GLU A 88 40.04 24.12 43.44
C GLU A 88 40.93 24.91 42.44
N LYS A 89 40.23 25.43 41.42
CA LYS A 89 40.06 26.84 40.98
C LYS A 89 41.23 27.74 40.55
N SER A 90 40.80 28.62 39.63
CA SER A 90 41.33 29.91 39.19
C SER A 90 42.38 29.80 38.08
N GLY A 91 42.32 30.52 36.96
CA GLY A 91 41.55 31.70 36.58
C GLY A 91 42.46 32.57 35.70
N SER A 92 41.84 33.40 34.86
CA SER A 92 42.42 34.42 33.96
C SER A 92 42.88 33.95 32.56
N GLY A 93 42.16 34.44 31.54
CA GLY A 93 42.77 34.79 30.24
C GLY A 93 43.36 36.19 30.33
N PRO A 94 43.52 36.95 29.23
CA PRO A 94 43.46 36.59 27.80
C PRO A 94 44.72 37.11 27.05
N ASP A 95 44.61 37.17 25.72
CA ASP A 95 45.10 38.27 24.86
C ASP A 95 46.26 37.99 23.89
N ASP A 96 45.89 38.08 22.61
CA ASP A 96 46.48 38.89 21.54
C ASP A 96 47.97 38.79 21.19
N GLY A 97 48.19 38.59 19.89
CA GLY A 97 48.95 39.59 19.13
C GLY A 97 50.17 39.10 18.34
N ALA A 98 49.91 38.86 17.05
CA ALA A 98 50.67 39.43 15.92
C ALA A 98 52.11 38.94 15.57
N SER A 99 52.15 38.34 14.36
CA SER A 99 52.94 38.73 13.17
C SER A 99 54.47 38.52 13.10
N GLY A 100 54.88 37.97 11.94
CA GLY A 100 56.21 38.13 11.29
C GLY A 100 57.01 36.83 11.26
N SER A 101 56.91 36.03 10.19
CA SER A 101 57.70 36.08 8.93
C SER A 101 59.08 35.41 9.05
N ASP A 102 59.18 34.28 8.34
CA ASP A 102 60.32 33.67 7.64
C ASP A 102 61.64 33.43 8.40
N ASP A 103 62.01 32.15 8.56
CA ASP A 103 63.23 31.59 7.93
C ASP A 103 63.29 30.05 8.10
N ASP A 104 63.69 29.38 7.02
CA ASP A 104 63.98 27.94 6.90
C ASP A 104 65.17 27.54 7.80
N GLU A 105 64.94 26.72 8.83
CA GLU A 105 65.96 25.78 9.32
C GLU A 105 65.30 24.43 9.65
N SER A 106 65.71 23.41 8.91
CA SER A 106 65.41 22.00 9.13
C SER A 106 66.14 21.52 10.38
N GLU A 107 65.47 21.53 11.53
CA GLU A 107 65.88 20.76 12.69
C GLU A 107 64.92 19.59 12.87
N GLU A 108 65.46 18.39 12.72
CA GLU A 108 64.81 17.14 13.09
C GLU A 108 64.65 17.15 14.62
N GLU A 109 63.56 17.73 15.12
CA GLU A 109 63.15 17.53 16.51
C GLU A 109 62.75 16.05 16.68
N GLU A 110 63.68 15.27 17.20
CA GLU A 110 63.42 13.96 17.78
C GLU A 110 62.41 14.12 18.93
N ASN A 111 61.15 13.78 18.66
CA ASN A 111 60.15 13.58 19.70
C ASN A 111 60.55 12.37 20.57
N GLU A 112 60.14 12.39 21.84
CA GLU A 112 60.48 11.52 23.00
C GLU A 112 60.44 9.98 22.78
N PHE A 113 60.11 9.50 21.58
CA PHE A 113 60.03 8.08 21.21
C PHE A 113 60.93 7.67 20.02
N GLY A 114 61.84 8.54 19.54
CA GLY A 114 62.94 8.14 18.63
C GLY A 114 62.51 7.52 17.29
N LEU A 115 61.33 7.88 16.77
CA LEU A 115 60.79 7.37 15.51
C LEU A 115 60.83 8.47 14.43
N PRO A 116 61.32 8.18 13.20
CA PRO A 116 61.38 9.18 12.13
C PRO A 116 59.97 9.67 11.77
N ALA A 117 59.84 10.97 11.48
CA ALA A 117 58.55 11.65 11.25
C ALA A 117 57.66 10.96 10.19
N ASP A 118 58.26 10.29 9.21
CA ASP A 118 57.55 9.53 8.19
C ASP A 118 56.87 8.26 8.70
N LYS A 119 57.47 7.58 9.70
CA LYS A 119 56.84 6.42 10.36
C LYS A 119 55.69 6.89 11.25
N MET A 120 55.83 8.04 11.90
CA MET A 120 54.77 8.63 12.72
C MET A 120 53.56 9.08 11.89
N LYS A 121 53.78 9.70 10.72
CA LYS A 121 52.71 10.03 9.76
C LYS A 121 52.00 8.79 9.23
N LYS A 122 52.73 7.72 8.90
CA LYS A 122 52.14 6.45 8.46
C LYS A 122 51.34 5.76 9.57
N LEU A 123 51.81 5.81 10.82
CA LEU A 123 51.08 5.29 11.97
C LEU A 123 49.81 6.10 12.22
N LYS A 124 49.90 7.44 12.13
CA LYS A 124 48.74 8.33 12.24
C LYS A 124 47.71 8.08 11.14
N SER A 125 48.11 7.99 9.87
CA SER A 125 47.19 7.64 8.78
C SER A 125 46.57 6.24 8.94
N LYS A 126 47.26 5.28 9.55
CA LYS A 126 46.69 3.96 9.86
C LYS A 126 45.73 4.02 11.04
N PHE A 127 46.03 4.84 12.05
CA PHE A 127 45.20 5.05 13.23
C PHE A 127 43.90 5.79 12.87
N ASP A 128 44.01 6.97 12.24
CA ASP A 128 42.88 7.78 11.78
C ASP A 128 41.95 6.95 10.87
N ARG A 129 42.50 6.13 9.96
CA ARG A 129 41.70 5.27 9.06
C ARG A 129 40.98 4.09 9.76
N VAL A 130 41.43 3.67 10.94
CA VAL A 130 40.83 2.57 11.72
C VAL A 130 39.84 3.09 12.76
N TYR A 131 40.03 4.31 13.27
CA TYR A 131 39.27 4.85 14.40
C TYR A 131 38.33 6.02 14.04
N ASP A 132 38.51 6.71 12.90
CA ASP A 132 37.63 7.84 12.50
C ASP A 132 36.22 7.40 12.05
N SER A 133 35.94 6.10 11.91
CA SER A 133 34.62 5.63 11.47
C SER A 133 33.56 5.61 12.57
N ASP A 134 33.95 5.55 13.84
CA ASP A 134 33.02 5.23 14.94
C ASP A 134 32.87 6.32 16.02
N ASP A 135 33.79 7.28 16.13
CA ASP A 135 33.74 8.31 17.19
C ASP A 135 34.05 9.72 16.66
N GLU A 136 33.26 10.21 15.70
CA GLU A 136 33.26 11.64 15.38
C GLU A 136 32.54 12.40 16.51
N ASP A 137 33.33 13.01 17.41
CA ASP A 137 32.99 13.86 18.57
C ASP A 137 32.07 15.06 18.23
N GLY A 138 30.88 14.79 17.71
CA GLY A 138 29.77 15.73 17.64
C GLY A 138 28.84 15.51 18.83
N GLU A 139 28.36 16.60 19.45
CA GLU A 139 27.29 16.57 20.46
C GLU A 139 26.27 15.46 20.13
N LYS A 140 25.93 14.57 21.08
CA LYS A 140 25.01 13.43 20.86
C LYS A 140 23.72 13.90 20.17
N LYS A 141 23.70 13.89 18.84
CA LYS A 141 22.59 14.39 18.03
C LYS A 141 21.42 13.45 18.24
N ASP A 142 20.25 14.02 18.49
CA ASP A 142 19.02 13.23 18.59
C ASP A 142 18.78 12.47 17.26
N PHE A 143 18.13 11.31 17.31
CA PHE A 143 17.87 10.50 16.11
C PHE A 143 17.17 11.30 15.00
N TYR A 144 16.28 12.22 15.37
CA TYR A 144 15.64 13.14 14.43
C TYR A 144 16.63 14.08 13.75
N GLN A 145 17.60 14.62 14.49
CA GLN A 145 18.62 15.51 13.96
C GLN A 145 19.58 14.76 13.03
N GLN A 146 19.99 13.54 13.40
CA GLN A 146 20.80 12.68 12.53
C GLN A 146 20.09 12.40 11.20
N GLN A 147 18.80 12.03 11.23
CA GLN A 147 18.02 11.81 10.01
C GLN A 147 17.86 13.08 9.17
N LYS A 148 17.69 14.23 9.81
CA LYS A 148 17.62 15.53 9.12
C LYS A 148 18.94 15.87 8.44
N ASP A 149 20.06 15.64 9.12
CA ASP A 149 21.40 15.90 8.58
C ASP A 149 21.69 14.99 7.38
N VAL A 150 21.33 13.70 7.45
CA VAL A 150 21.44 12.77 6.31
C VAL A 150 20.59 13.24 5.12
N LEU A 151 19.34 13.65 5.36
CA LEU A 151 18.47 14.19 4.31
C LEU A 151 19.03 15.48 3.71
N GLN A 152 19.64 16.33 4.53
CA GLN A 152 20.21 17.59 4.08
C GLN A 152 21.47 17.36 3.24
N LYS A 153 22.39 16.49 3.69
CA LYS A 153 23.55 16.04 2.90
C LYS A 153 23.11 15.52 1.53
N TYR A 154 22.11 14.65 1.48
CA TYR A 154 21.58 14.12 0.22
C TYR A 154 21.04 15.21 -0.73
N VAL A 155 20.37 16.24 -0.21
CA VAL A 155 19.88 17.37 -1.01
C VAL A 155 21.03 18.22 -1.53
N ASP A 156 22.04 18.47 -0.69
CA ASP A 156 23.21 19.26 -1.04
C ASP A 156 24.04 18.54 -2.12
N ASP A 157 24.29 17.24 -1.95
CA ASP A 157 24.98 16.37 -2.92
C ASP A 157 24.25 16.34 -4.27
N THR A 158 22.92 16.15 -4.24
CA THR A 158 22.10 16.17 -5.47
C THR A 158 22.21 17.50 -6.19
N ARG A 159 22.28 18.61 -5.44
CA ARG A 159 22.40 19.94 -6.05
C ARG A 159 23.75 20.12 -6.73
N THR A 160 24.85 19.71 -6.07
CA THR A 160 26.19 19.78 -6.66
C THR A 160 26.31 18.92 -7.91
N GLU A 161 25.80 17.68 -7.86
CA GLU A 161 25.85 16.77 -9.01
C GLU A 161 24.99 17.25 -10.19
N MET A 162 23.80 17.80 -9.92
CA MET A 162 22.94 18.33 -10.99
C MET A 162 23.57 19.56 -11.67
N ASP A 163 24.22 20.44 -10.89
CA ASP A 163 24.91 21.63 -11.43
C ASP A 163 26.09 21.25 -12.34
N GLU A 164 26.77 20.13 -12.08
CA GLU A 164 27.78 19.55 -12.98
C GLU A 164 27.17 18.95 -14.27
N LEU A 165 25.94 18.43 -14.18
CA LEU A 165 25.18 17.82 -15.27
C LEU A 165 24.38 18.84 -16.10
N ALA A 166 25.02 19.94 -16.49
CA ALA A 166 24.43 21.05 -17.27
C ALA A 166 23.83 20.64 -18.65
N THR A 167 24.10 19.43 -19.12
CA THR A 167 23.56 18.87 -20.37
C THR A 167 22.08 18.47 -20.27
N ILE A 168 21.58 18.23 -19.05
CA ILE A 168 20.18 17.84 -18.83
C ILE A 168 19.32 19.11 -18.77
N ASN A 169 18.27 19.19 -19.59
CA ASN A 169 17.31 20.31 -19.56
C ASN A 169 16.39 20.22 -18.33
N TYR A 170 16.92 20.45 -17.13
CA TYR A 170 16.13 20.62 -15.90
C TYR A 170 15.96 22.10 -15.56
N ARG A 171 14.99 22.42 -14.70
CA ARG A 171 14.73 23.78 -14.20
C ARG A 171 14.45 23.71 -12.71
N TRP A 172 15.06 24.61 -11.94
CA TRP A 172 14.87 24.67 -10.50
C TRP A 172 13.52 25.31 -10.14
N ALA A 173 13.02 25.00 -8.95
CA ALA A 173 11.82 25.63 -8.42
C ALA A 173 12.06 27.13 -8.19
N GLY A 174 11.12 27.98 -8.63
CA GLY A 174 11.18 29.44 -8.47
C GLY A 174 11.58 30.21 -9.73
N GLU A 175 12.04 29.53 -10.78
CA GLU A 175 12.36 30.17 -12.05
C GLU A 175 11.10 30.53 -12.86
N TYR A 176 11.14 31.67 -13.55
CA TYR A 176 10.08 32.05 -14.48
C TYR A 176 10.25 31.32 -15.81
N VAL A 177 9.29 30.46 -16.13
CA VAL A 177 9.32 29.62 -17.35
C VAL A 177 8.15 29.93 -18.28
N LYS A 178 8.39 29.85 -19.59
CA LYS A 178 7.35 29.87 -20.61
C LYS A 178 7.05 28.44 -21.05
N VAL A 179 5.84 27.97 -20.81
CA VAL A 179 5.38 26.64 -21.24
C VAL A 179 4.49 26.80 -22.47
N VAL A 180 4.80 26.05 -23.53
CA VAL A 180 3.97 25.96 -24.73
C VAL A 180 3.35 24.57 -24.76
N ILE A 181 2.03 24.50 -24.83
CA ILE A 181 1.27 23.26 -24.89
C ILE A 181 0.60 23.20 -26.26
N GLU A 182 0.90 22.14 -27.01
CA GLU A 182 0.29 21.88 -28.32
C GLU A 182 -1.09 21.21 -28.15
N ASP A 183 -1.94 21.28 -29.17
CA ASP A 183 -3.28 20.64 -29.21
C ASP A 183 -4.25 21.05 -28.08
N MET A 184 -4.24 22.33 -27.70
CA MET A 184 -5.21 22.85 -26.72
C MET A 184 -6.63 22.95 -27.31
N PRO A 185 -7.67 22.44 -26.63
CA PRO A 185 -9.05 22.54 -27.10
C PRO A 185 -9.51 24.00 -27.30
N TYR A 186 -10.19 24.27 -28.41
CA TYR A 186 -10.70 25.61 -28.72
C TYR A 186 -11.66 26.14 -27.64
N GLU A 187 -12.47 25.27 -27.05
CA GLU A 187 -13.43 25.66 -26.01
C GLU A 187 -12.75 26.20 -24.76
N PHE A 188 -11.50 25.81 -24.49
CA PHE A 188 -10.72 26.37 -23.39
C PHE A 188 -10.39 27.85 -23.65
N MET A 189 -9.99 28.19 -24.88
CA MET A 189 -9.69 29.58 -25.24
C MET A 189 -10.96 30.45 -25.22
N GLN A 190 -12.08 29.90 -25.69
CA GLN A 190 -13.36 30.60 -25.68
C GLN A 190 -13.91 30.80 -24.25
N GLY A 191 -13.75 29.80 -23.38
CA GLY A 191 -14.21 29.80 -21.99
C GLY A 191 -13.21 30.37 -20.99
N PHE A 192 -12.08 30.93 -21.45
CA PHE A 192 -11.03 31.41 -20.58
C PHE A 192 -11.52 32.59 -19.73
N ASN A 193 -11.39 32.46 -18.42
CA ASN A 193 -11.73 33.52 -17.47
C ASN A 193 -10.50 33.82 -16.59
N PRO A 194 -9.96 35.05 -16.61
CA PRO A 194 -8.76 35.41 -15.84
C PRO A 194 -8.95 35.35 -14.33
N THR A 195 -10.19 35.32 -13.82
CA THR A 195 -10.44 35.17 -12.38
C THR A 195 -10.22 33.74 -11.88
N LEU A 196 -10.18 32.76 -12.77
CA LEU A 196 -9.96 31.35 -12.42
C LEU A 196 -8.48 31.00 -12.61
N PRO A 197 -7.76 30.58 -11.56
CA PRO A 197 -6.36 30.24 -11.70
C PRO A 197 -6.19 28.97 -12.54
N ILE A 198 -5.18 28.99 -13.40
CA ILE A 198 -4.70 27.79 -14.11
C ILE A 198 -3.55 27.22 -13.30
N VAL A 199 -3.65 25.95 -12.95
CA VAL A 199 -2.61 25.21 -12.23
C VAL A 199 -2.11 24.11 -13.15
N LEU A 200 -0.80 24.07 -13.37
CA LEU A 200 -0.12 23.01 -14.10
C LEU A 200 0.60 22.12 -13.08
N GLY A 201 0.43 20.81 -13.21
CA GLY A 201 1.05 19.82 -12.33
C GLY A 201 1.72 18.73 -13.17
N GLY A 202 2.96 18.40 -12.82
CA GLY A 202 3.67 17.26 -13.40
C GLY A 202 3.07 15.94 -12.92
N ILE A 203 2.89 14.99 -13.83
CA ILE A 203 2.28 13.69 -13.56
C ILE A 203 3.30 12.59 -13.90
N PRO A 204 4.02 12.04 -12.92
CA PRO A 204 4.88 10.89 -13.14
C PRO A 204 4.07 9.58 -13.03
N ASN A 205 4.05 8.74 -14.06
CA ASN A 205 3.53 7.36 -14.03
C ASN A 205 2.04 7.16 -13.63
N GLU A 206 1.22 8.21 -13.55
CA GLU A 206 -0.21 8.13 -13.19
C GLU A 206 -1.18 8.12 -14.39
N GLU A 207 -0.74 7.72 -15.59
CA GLU A 207 -1.59 7.75 -16.80
C GLU A 207 -2.48 6.52 -16.95
N GLY A 208 -2.03 5.36 -16.43
CA GLY A 208 -2.74 4.10 -16.56
C GLY A 208 -4.05 4.07 -15.79
N LEU A 209 -5.15 3.69 -16.46
CA LEU A 209 -6.45 3.48 -15.79
C LEU A 209 -6.49 2.11 -15.09
N SER A 210 -6.89 2.11 -13.82
CA SER A 210 -6.99 0.90 -12.99
C SER A 210 -8.22 0.94 -12.08
N LEU A 211 -8.48 -0.17 -11.38
CA LEU A 211 -9.45 -0.19 -10.29
C LEU A 211 -8.74 0.14 -8.99
N ILE A 212 -9.21 1.17 -8.29
CA ILE A 212 -8.58 1.62 -7.05
C ILE A 212 -9.48 1.28 -5.87
N THR A 213 -8.87 0.70 -4.83
CA THR A 213 -9.50 0.54 -3.53
C THR A 213 -9.22 1.77 -2.68
N LEU A 214 -10.29 2.44 -2.26
CA LEU A 214 -10.27 3.60 -1.39
C LEU A 214 -10.75 3.24 0.00
N ARG A 215 -10.21 3.87 1.03
CA ARG A 215 -10.80 3.92 2.37
C ARG A 215 -11.59 5.21 2.50
N ILE A 216 -12.92 5.12 2.40
CA ILE A 216 -13.81 6.27 2.40
C ILE A 216 -14.65 6.35 3.68
N LYS A 217 -14.90 7.57 4.16
CA LYS A 217 -15.85 7.88 5.23
C LYS A 217 -16.74 9.04 4.81
N ARG A 218 -18.03 8.93 5.11
CA ARG A 218 -18.96 10.06 4.94
C ARG A 218 -18.50 11.22 5.82
N HIS A 219 -18.48 12.42 5.25
CA HIS A 219 -18.12 13.59 6.03
C HIS A 219 -19.15 13.84 7.16
N ARG A 220 -18.68 14.22 8.35
CA ARG A 220 -19.52 14.38 9.56
C ARG A 220 -20.69 15.34 9.34
N TRP A 221 -20.43 16.45 8.65
CA TRP A 221 -21.41 17.52 8.40
C TRP A 221 -22.25 17.32 7.13
N TYR A 222 -22.01 16.26 6.36
CA TYR A 222 -22.79 16.00 5.16
C TYR A 222 -24.08 15.25 5.52
N PRO A 223 -25.29 15.79 5.29
CA PRO A 223 -26.51 15.27 5.90
C PRO A 223 -26.98 13.90 5.39
N LYS A 224 -26.54 13.45 4.21
CA LYS A 224 -27.03 12.24 3.55
C LYS A 224 -25.99 11.12 3.53
N ILE A 225 -26.44 9.88 3.58
CA ILE A 225 -25.58 8.72 3.32
C ILE A 225 -25.32 8.53 1.83
N LEU A 226 -24.14 8.02 1.48
CA LEU A 226 -23.76 7.80 0.09
C LEU A 226 -24.22 6.41 -0.33
N LYS A 227 -24.73 6.30 -1.54
CA LYS A 227 -25.28 5.05 -2.08
C LYS A 227 -24.35 4.48 -3.13
N THR A 228 -24.16 3.16 -3.09
CA THR A 228 -23.41 2.45 -4.12
C THR A 228 -24.09 2.59 -5.49
N GLY A 229 -23.31 2.89 -6.51
CA GLY A 229 -23.82 3.03 -7.87
C GLY A 229 -24.34 4.44 -8.21
N ASP A 230 -24.34 5.38 -7.26
CA ASP A 230 -24.55 6.80 -7.55
C ASP A 230 -23.22 7.46 -7.92
N PRO A 231 -23.18 8.28 -8.99
CA PRO A 231 -21.95 8.94 -9.40
C PRO A 231 -21.51 9.97 -8.36
N ILE A 232 -20.22 10.00 -8.05
CA ILE A 232 -19.60 10.97 -7.16
C ILE A 232 -18.40 11.59 -7.88
N VAL A 233 -18.12 12.85 -7.54
CA VAL A 233 -16.88 13.49 -7.95
C VAL A 233 -15.82 13.21 -6.91
N VAL A 234 -14.67 12.74 -7.35
CA VAL A 234 -13.49 12.53 -6.51
C VAL A 234 -12.41 13.51 -6.95
N SER A 235 -11.81 14.20 -6.00
CA SER A 235 -10.62 15.02 -6.18
C SER A 235 -9.45 14.31 -5.52
N VAL A 236 -8.49 13.86 -6.32
CA VAL A 236 -7.26 13.21 -5.84
C VAL A 236 -6.08 13.73 -6.65
N GLY A 237 -5.02 14.14 -5.95
CA GLY A 237 -3.89 14.81 -6.59
C GLY A 237 -4.35 16.01 -7.43
N TRP A 238 -3.89 16.07 -8.68
CA TRP A 238 -4.26 17.10 -9.64
C TRP A 238 -5.61 16.87 -10.34
N ARG A 239 -6.16 15.65 -10.24
CA ARG A 239 -7.31 15.23 -11.05
C ARG A 239 -8.61 15.36 -10.27
N ARG A 240 -9.61 15.93 -10.92
CA ARG A 240 -11.01 15.92 -10.50
C ARG A 240 -11.78 15.13 -11.54
N PHE A 241 -12.46 14.08 -11.12
CA PHE A 241 -13.21 13.24 -12.05
C PHE A 241 -14.45 12.66 -11.38
N GLN A 242 -15.45 12.38 -12.19
CA GLN A 242 -16.65 11.69 -11.80
C GLN A 242 -16.49 10.19 -12.02
N THR A 243 -16.79 9.39 -10.99
CA THR A 243 -16.74 7.93 -11.04
C THR A 243 -17.96 7.34 -10.33
N ILE A 244 -18.21 6.04 -10.51
CA ILE A 244 -19.30 5.32 -9.85
C ILE A 244 -18.70 4.36 -8.80
N PRO A 245 -18.67 4.76 -7.51
CA PRO A 245 -18.09 3.94 -6.46
C PRO A 245 -18.97 2.74 -6.13
N THR A 246 -18.29 1.63 -5.85
CA THR A 246 -18.86 0.44 -5.22
C THR A 246 -18.37 0.32 -3.79
N TYR A 247 -19.23 0.64 -2.82
CA TYR A 247 -18.87 0.53 -1.40
C TYR A 247 -18.92 -0.93 -0.94
N PHE A 248 -17.92 -1.33 -0.14
CA PHE A 248 -17.84 -2.65 0.46
C PHE A 248 -17.14 -2.59 1.81
N MET A 249 -17.27 -3.66 2.58
CA MET A 249 -16.58 -3.83 3.85
C MET A 249 -15.86 -5.17 3.84
N ASN A 250 -14.60 -5.16 4.26
CA ASN A 250 -13.80 -6.37 4.36
C ASN A 250 -14.17 -7.13 5.64
N ASP A 251 -14.71 -8.34 5.49
CA ASP A 251 -15.12 -9.26 6.57
C ASP A 251 -13.95 -10.22 6.93
N ARG A 252 -12.70 -9.78 6.72
CA ARG A 252 -11.41 -10.52 6.70
C ARG A 252 -11.30 -11.61 5.63
N ILE A 253 -12.40 -12.32 5.36
CA ILE A 253 -12.47 -13.43 4.40
C ILE A 253 -12.92 -12.95 3.02
N LYS A 254 -13.73 -11.88 2.97
CA LYS A 254 -14.34 -11.41 1.72
C LYS A 254 -14.69 -9.94 1.76
N ASN A 255 -14.66 -9.32 0.59
CA ASN A 255 -15.11 -7.95 0.38
C ASN A 255 -16.62 -7.93 0.13
N ARG A 256 -17.40 -7.71 1.19
CA ARG A 256 -18.86 -7.72 1.10
C ARG A 256 -19.39 -6.35 0.67
N MET A 257 -20.06 -6.30 -0.47
CA MET A 257 -20.72 -5.10 -0.99
C MET A 257 -21.73 -4.52 0.02
N LEU A 258 -21.67 -3.21 0.21
CA LEU A 258 -22.66 -2.41 0.93
C LEU A 258 -23.59 -1.70 -0.06
N LYS A 259 -24.83 -1.47 0.36
CA LYS A 259 -25.79 -0.65 -0.41
C LYS A 259 -25.53 0.85 -0.19
N TYR A 260 -25.13 1.19 1.03
CA TYR A 260 -24.87 2.54 1.48
C TYR A 260 -23.60 2.57 2.32
N THR A 261 -22.95 3.73 2.39
CA THR A 261 -21.88 3.95 3.36
C THR A 261 -22.45 3.95 4.78
N PRO A 262 -21.72 3.40 5.75
CA PRO A 262 -22.08 3.54 7.16
C PRO A 262 -21.95 5.01 7.61
N GLU A 263 -22.73 5.42 8.59
CA GLU A 263 -22.87 6.83 8.96
C GLU A 263 -21.61 7.43 9.59
N HIS A 264 -20.93 6.68 10.45
CA HIS A 264 -19.79 7.17 11.25
C HIS A 264 -18.54 6.28 11.15
N LEU A 265 -18.53 5.31 10.23
CA LEU A 265 -17.46 4.34 10.06
C LEU A 265 -16.76 4.52 8.70
N HIS A 266 -15.51 4.09 8.62
CA HIS A 266 -14.82 3.95 7.34
C HIS A 266 -15.29 2.67 6.64
N CYS A 267 -15.55 2.76 5.34
CA CYS A 267 -15.75 1.60 4.48
C CYS A 267 -14.76 1.63 3.32
N SER A 268 -14.56 0.49 2.67
CA SER A 268 -13.79 0.45 1.44
C SER A 268 -14.68 0.82 0.25
N ALA A 269 -14.12 1.41 -0.78
CA ALA A 269 -14.80 1.70 -2.03
C ALA A 269 -13.93 1.30 -3.21
N ALA A 270 -14.49 0.59 -4.18
CA ALA A 270 -13.84 0.34 -5.46
C ALA A 270 -14.32 1.39 -6.47
N ILE A 271 -13.38 2.07 -7.12
CA ILE A 271 -13.63 3.01 -8.20
C ILE A 271 -12.78 2.66 -9.43
N TYR A 272 -13.17 3.17 -10.59
CA TYR A 272 -12.34 3.12 -11.79
C TYR A 272 -11.75 4.51 -12.04
N SER A 273 -10.43 4.61 -12.02
CA SER A 273 -9.69 5.87 -12.08
C SER A 273 -8.26 5.67 -12.59
N PRO A 274 -7.56 6.75 -12.96
CA PRO A 274 -6.11 6.71 -13.18
C PRO A 274 -5.40 6.16 -11.95
N TYR A 275 -4.22 5.59 -12.14
CA TYR A 275 -3.34 5.14 -11.08
C TYR A 275 -3.04 6.30 -10.13
N ILE A 276 -3.19 6.08 -8.83
CA ILE A 276 -2.92 7.07 -7.79
C ILE A 276 -2.08 6.42 -6.71
N GLN A 277 -1.03 7.11 -6.24
CA GLN A 277 -0.17 6.54 -5.21
C GLN A 277 -0.95 6.19 -3.92
N PRO A 278 -0.76 4.97 -3.37
CA PRO A 278 -1.30 4.59 -2.06
C PRO A 278 -0.93 5.58 -0.94
N GLY A 279 -1.83 5.76 0.03
CA GLY A 279 -1.64 6.72 1.11
C GLY A 279 -2.09 8.15 0.78
N THR A 280 -2.31 8.47 -0.50
CA THR A 280 -2.78 9.81 -0.91
C THR A 280 -4.19 10.09 -0.37
N GLY A 281 -4.37 11.27 0.24
CA GLY A 281 -5.66 11.75 0.71
C GLY A 281 -6.57 12.22 -0.43
N PHE A 282 -7.88 12.02 -0.29
CA PHE A 282 -8.85 12.54 -1.25
C PHE A 282 -10.08 13.14 -0.59
N CYS A 283 -10.76 14.00 -1.33
CA CYS A 283 -12.10 14.48 -1.01
C CYS A 283 -13.08 14.10 -2.12
N ALA A 284 -14.33 13.84 -1.73
CA ALA A 284 -15.39 13.50 -2.65
C ALA A 284 -16.60 14.39 -2.42
N TYR A 285 -17.22 14.84 -3.51
CA TYR A 285 -18.36 15.76 -3.48
C TYR A 285 -19.35 15.44 -4.60
N TYR A 286 -20.53 16.05 -4.53
CA TYR A 286 -21.50 16.01 -5.62
C TYR A 286 -21.41 17.27 -6.47
N MET A 287 -21.56 17.14 -7.78
CA MET A 287 -21.44 18.26 -8.71
C MET A 287 -22.42 19.40 -8.38
N LYS A 288 -23.68 19.06 -8.09
CA LYS A 288 -24.66 20.03 -7.61
C LYS A 288 -24.57 20.17 -6.10
N ARG A 289 -24.22 21.38 -5.64
CA ARG A 289 -24.32 21.77 -4.23
C ARG A 289 -25.79 21.86 -3.84
N ALA A 290 -26.35 20.75 -3.38
CA ALA A 290 -27.73 20.68 -2.90
C ALA A 290 -27.87 21.09 -1.42
N HIS A 291 -26.76 21.20 -0.70
CA HIS A 291 -26.69 21.44 0.74
C HIS A 291 -25.62 22.49 1.04
N ASN A 292 -25.74 23.15 2.19
CA ASN A 292 -24.79 24.15 2.67
C ASN A 292 -23.37 23.59 2.76
N PHE A 293 -23.23 22.30 3.11
CA PHE A 293 -21.96 21.60 3.12
C PHE A 293 -21.78 20.77 1.83
N GLY A 294 -20.78 21.13 1.02
CA GLY A 294 -20.56 20.54 -0.31
C GLY A 294 -19.77 19.24 -0.34
N VAL A 295 -18.89 19.00 0.64
CA VAL A 295 -18.04 17.80 0.69
C VAL A 295 -18.86 16.63 1.23
N ALA A 296 -18.95 15.55 0.46
CA ALA A 296 -19.78 14.39 0.77
C ALA A 296 -19.01 13.34 1.58
N ALA A 297 -17.74 13.12 1.24
CA ALA A 297 -16.88 12.16 1.90
C ALA A 297 -15.40 12.56 1.81
N THR A 298 -14.62 11.98 2.71
CA THR A 298 -13.16 12.09 2.76
C THR A 298 -12.58 10.69 2.89
N GLY A 299 -11.32 10.52 2.51
CA GLY A 299 -10.68 9.23 2.58
C GLY A 299 -9.24 9.24 2.14
N THR A 300 -8.66 8.04 2.08
CA THR A 300 -7.31 7.79 1.57
C THR A 300 -7.33 6.66 0.55
N VAL A 301 -6.40 6.69 -0.39
CA VAL A 301 -6.15 5.59 -1.33
C VAL A 301 -5.44 4.46 -0.59
N LEU A 302 -5.89 3.21 -0.78
CA LEU A 302 -5.28 2.02 -0.16
C LEU A 302 -4.39 1.26 -1.14
N GLU A 303 -4.94 0.86 -2.28
CA GLU A 303 -4.24 0.01 -3.25
C GLU A 303 -4.81 0.23 -4.65
N ASN A 304 -3.99 -0.06 -5.66
CA ASN A 304 -4.37 -0.05 -7.06
C ASN A 304 -4.31 -1.49 -7.58
N SER A 305 -5.40 -1.97 -8.15
CA SER A 305 -5.51 -3.32 -8.69
C SER A 305 -6.16 -3.30 -10.08
N GLN A 306 -5.90 -4.32 -10.88
CA GLN A 306 -6.63 -4.50 -12.15
C GLN A 306 -8.01 -5.15 -11.94
N ALA A 307 -8.17 -5.92 -10.87
CA ALA A 307 -9.39 -6.64 -10.53
C ALA A 307 -9.65 -6.61 -9.01
N ILE A 308 -10.89 -6.33 -8.61
CA ILE A 308 -11.31 -6.35 -7.22
C ILE A 308 -12.55 -7.22 -7.09
N ASP A 309 -12.42 -8.31 -6.33
CA ASP A 309 -13.52 -9.24 -6.09
C ASP A 309 -14.44 -8.72 -4.99
N VAL A 310 -15.49 -8.02 -5.40
CA VAL A 310 -16.56 -7.58 -4.50
C VAL A 310 -17.73 -8.54 -4.59
N VAL A 311 -18.11 -9.14 -3.47
CA VAL A 311 -19.22 -10.09 -3.40
C VAL A 311 -20.45 -9.49 -2.74
N LYS A 312 -21.63 -9.82 -3.26
CA LYS A 312 -22.91 -9.52 -2.61
C LYS A 312 -23.57 -10.80 -2.13
N LYS A 313 -24.06 -10.72 -0.90
CA LYS A 313 -24.82 -11.80 -0.29
C LYS A 313 -26.18 -11.92 -0.96
N ILE A 314 -26.50 -13.11 -1.43
CA ILE A 314 -27.82 -13.50 -1.93
C ILE A 314 -28.37 -14.59 -1.00
N LYS A 315 -29.66 -14.52 -0.70
CA LYS A 315 -30.37 -15.57 0.04
C LYS A 315 -31.36 -16.21 -0.90
N LEU A 316 -31.19 -17.51 -1.16
CA LEU A 316 -32.23 -18.31 -1.80
C LEU A 316 -33.18 -18.76 -0.69
N THR A 317 -34.47 -18.51 -0.85
CA THR A 317 -35.48 -18.79 0.19
C THR A 317 -36.42 -19.88 -0.30
N GLY A 318 -36.70 -20.86 0.56
CA GLY A 318 -37.66 -21.93 0.32
C GLY A 318 -38.61 -22.09 1.50
N LEU A 319 -39.70 -22.81 1.25
CA LEU A 319 -40.73 -23.12 2.24
C LEU A 319 -40.82 -24.63 2.43
N PRO A 320 -41.01 -25.12 3.67
CA PRO A 320 -41.24 -26.54 3.91
C PRO A 320 -42.59 -26.98 3.33
N GLU A 321 -42.60 -28.16 2.72
CA GLU A 321 -43.80 -28.79 2.15
C GLU A 321 -44.23 -29.99 2.99
N LYS A 322 -43.32 -30.94 3.26
CA LYS A 322 -43.57 -32.11 4.12
C LYS A 322 -42.48 -32.19 5.17
N ILE A 323 -42.88 -32.34 6.44
CA ILE A 323 -41.97 -32.30 7.60
C ILE A 323 -42.04 -33.64 8.33
N HIS A 324 -40.89 -34.27 8.50
CA HIS A 324 -40.66 -35.43 9.36
C HIS A 324 -39.85 -34.99 10.59
N LYS A 325 -39.31 -35.94 11.37
CA LYS A 325 -38.58 -35.63 12.61
C LYS A 325 -37.32 -34.76 12.35
N HIS A 326 -36.38 -35.26 11.56
CA HIS A 326 -35.14 -34.56 11.20
C HIS A 326 -35.01 -34.29 9.70
N THR A 327 -36.03 -34.62 8.90
CA THR A 327 -36.01 -34.42 7.45
C THR A 327 -37.21 -33.61 7.02
N ALA A 328 -37.03 -32.77 6.00
CA ALA A 328 -38.12 -32.04 5.39
C ALA A 328 -37.93 -31.91 3.88
N TYR A 329 -39.03 -31.85 3.15
CA TYR A 329 -39.06 -31.51 1.74
C TYR A 329 -39.30 -30.02 1.60
N ILE A 330 -38.46 -29.35 0.82
CA ILE A 330 -38.49 -27.89 0.66
C ILE A 330 -38.85 -27.54 -0.77
N LYS A 331 -39.82 -26.64 -0.93
CA LYS A 331 -40.27 -26.12 -2.23
C LYS A 331 -39.90 -24.66 -2.41
N ARG A 332 -39.94 -24.18 -3.66
CA ARG A 332 -39.78 -22.77 -4.07
C ARG A 332 -38.40 -22.15 -3.79
N MET A 333 -37.39 -22.95 -3.48
CA MET A 333 -36.01 -22.47 -3.40
C MET A 333 -35.29 -22.55 -4.75
N PHE A 334 -35.55 -23.63 -5.49
CA PHE A 334 -35.04 -23.93 -6.82
C PHE A 334 -36.22 -24.24 -7.74
N ASN A 335 -36.00 -24.12 -9.05
CA ASN A 335 -37.02 -24.40 -10.07
C ASN A 335 -36.85 -25.78 -10.68
N THR A 336 -35.61 -26.26 -10.83
CA THR A 336 -35.29 -27.52 -11.52
C THR A 336 -34.51 -28.49 -10.63
N SER A 337 -34.57 -29.79 -10.94
CA SER A 337 -33.77 -30.82 -10.25
C SER A 337 -32.27 -30.65 -10.51
N LEU A 338 -31.87 -30.11 -11.67
CA LEU A 338 -30.47 -29.81 -12.00
C LEU A 338 -29.88 -28.73 -11.09
N GLU A 339 -30.65 -27.69 -10.78
CA GLU A 339 -30.25 -26.68 -9.79
C GLU A 339 -30.04 -27.32 -8.42
N VAL A 340 -30.95 -28.20 -7.99
CA VAL A 340 -30.81 -28.91 -6.71
C VAL A 340 -29.55 -29.76 -6.69
N ALA A 341 -29.27 -30.51 -7.76
CA ALA A 341 -28.07 -31.34 -7.85
C ALA A 341 -26.79 -30.50 -7.73
N LYS A 342 -26.77 -29.29 -8.33
CA LYS A 342 -25.64 -28.35 -8.19
C LYS A 342 -25.44 -27.85 -6.76
N PHE A 343 -26.51 -27.76 -5.97
CA PHE A 343 -26.49 -27.33 -4.57
C PHE A 343 -26.63 -28.51 -3.59
N GLU A 344 -26.40 -29.74 -4.04
CA GLU A 344 -26.40 -30.91 -3.18
C GLU A 344 -25.28 -30.80 -2.14
N GLY A 345 -25.56 -31.14 -0.88
CA GLY A 345 -24.63 -30.98 0.22
C GLY A 345 -24.51 -29.54 0.76
N ALA A 346 -25.15 -28.55 0.15
CA ALA A 346 -25.07 -27.16 0.61
C ALA A 346 -25.69 -26.97 2.02
N ALA A 347 -25.04 -26.12 2.81
CA ALA A 347 -25.52 -25.74 4.15
C ALA A 347 -26.69 -24.76 4.06
N ILE A 348 -27.80 -25.11 4.71
CA ILE A 348 -29.02 -24.31 4.81
C ILE A 348 -29.34 -23.99 6.27
N LYS A 349 -30.11 -22.94 6.50
CA LYS A 349 -30.52 -22.52 7.85
C LYS A 349 -31.95 -22.01 7.83
N THR A 350 -32.72 -22.29 8.87
CA THR A 350 -34.06 -21.69 9.05
C THR A 350 -33.96 -20.32 9.73
N VAL A 351 -35.01 -19.50 9.61
CA VAL A 351 -35.11 -18.24 10.38
C VAL A 351 -35.09 -18.49 11.89
N SER A 352 -35.62 -19.63 12.34
CA SER A 352 -35.58 -20.10 13.73
C SER A 352 -34.19 -20.53 14.21
N GLY A 353 -33.18 -20.60 13.32
CA GLY A 353 -31.80 -20.86 13.69
C GLY A 353 -31.32 -22.30 13.52
N ILE A 354 -32.21 -23.23 13.16
CA ILE A 354 -31.91 -24.66 12.98
C ILE A 354 -31.06 -24.83 11.71
N ARG A 355 -29.92 -25.52 11.84
CA ARG A 355 -29.03 -25.78 10.70
C ARG A 355 -29.49 -27.04 9.97
N GLY A 356 -29.20 -27.11 8.68
CA GLY A 356 -29.50 -28.27 7.86
C GLY A 356 -28.62 -28.36 6.62
N GLN A 357 -28.86 -29.41 5.85
CA GLN A 357 -28.13 -29.72 4.62
C GLN A 357 -29.09 -30.16 3.51
N VAL A 358 -28.85 -29.69 2.29
CA VAL A 358 -29.52 -30.20 1.08
C VAL A 358 -29.04 -31.63 0.83
N LYS A 359 -29.97 -32.59 0.69
CA LYS A 359 -29.62 -33.99 0.45
C LYS A 359 -29.83 -34.46 -0.97
N LYS A 360 -31.06 -34.46 -1.49
CA LYS A 360 -31.32 -34.98 -2.85
C LYS A 360 -32.54 -34.32 -3.46
N ALA A 361 -32.53 -34.14 -4.78
CA ALA A 361 -33.71 -33.72 -5.52
C ALA A 361 -34.87 -34.73 -5.34
N PHE A 362 -36.08 -34.21 -5.30
CA PHE A 362 -37.30 -34.98 -5.18
C PHE A 362 -38.28 -34.54 -6.28
N GLY A 363 -38.48 -35.40 -7.28
CA GLY A 363 -39.26 -35.07 -8.48
C GLY A 363 -38.59 -34.00 -9.35
N ASN A 364 -39.36 -33.46 -10.31
CA ASN A 364 -38.82 -32.56 -11.34
C ASN A 364 -39.04 -31.06 -11.04
N ASN A 365 -39.80 -30.72 -9.99
CA ASN A 365 -40.24 -29.34 -9.71
C ASN A 365 -39.29 -28.55 -8.80
N GLY A 366 -37.99 -28.90 -8.77
CA GLY A 366 -37.00 -28.23 -7.91
C GLY A 366 -37.21 -28.43 -6.39
N VAL A 367 -38.10 -29.36 -6.01
CA VAL A 367 -38.29 -29.78 -4.62
C VAL A 367 -37.13 -30.68 -4.23
N PHE A 368 -36.68 -30.57 -2.99
CA PHE A 368 -35.56 -31.38 -2.50
C PHE A 368 -35.77 -31.83 -1.07
N ARG A 369 -35.18 -32.97 -0.73
CA ARG A 369 -35.09 -33.47 0.63
C ARG A 369 -33.92 -32.79 1.33
N ALA A 370 -34.15 -32.30 2.53
CA ALA A 370 -33.15 -31.73 3.42
C ALA A 370 -33.18 -32.42 4.78
N THR A 371 -32.03 -32.48 5.44
CA THR A 371 -31.87 -32.92 6.83
C THR A 371 -31.60 -31.72 7.72
N PHE A 372 -32.19 -31.69 8.91
CA PHE A 372 -32.06 -30.63 9.90
C PHE A 372 -31.68 -31.19 11.27
N GLU A 373 -31.04 -30.38 12.10
CA GLU A 373 -30.69 -30.74 13.49
C GLU A 373 -31.95 -31.08 14.31
N ASP A 374 -33.01 -30.28 14.18
CA ASP A 374 -34.29 -30.46 14.88
C ASP A 374 -35.49 -30.28 13.93
N ARG A 375 -36.68 -30.66 14.40
CA ARG A 375 -37.93 -30.59 13.65
C ARG A 375 -38.32 -29.13 13.39
N ILE A 376 -38.27 -28.75 12.12
CA ILE A 376 -38.70 -27.43 11.66
C ILE A 376 -40.23 -27.27 11.72
N LYS A 377 -40.73 -26.04 11.72
CA LYS A 377 -42.18 -25.75 11.64
C LYS A 377 -42.61 -25.43 10.21
N ALA A 378 -43.89 -25.65 9.91
CA ALA A 378 -44.47 -25.27 8.61
C ALA A 378 -44.40 -23.75 8.33
N SER A 379 -44.38 -22.93 9.39
CA SER A 379 -44.24 -21.47 9.30
C SER A 379 -42.80 -21.00 9.07
N ASP A 380 -41.80 -21.88 9.17
CA ASP A 380 -40.41 -21.49 9.01
C ASP A 380 -40.07 -21.20 7.55
N ILE A 381 -39.22 -20.22 7.33
CA ILE A 381 -38.59 -19.96 6.04
C ILE A 381 -37.18 -20.55 6.09
N VAL A 382 -36.87 -21.42 5.13
CA VAL A 382 -35.52 -21.98 4.98
C VAL A 382 -34.76 -21.11 3.99
N PHE A 383 -33.51 -20.79 4.28
CA PHE A 383 -32.66 -20.05 3.35
C PHE A 383 -31.26 -20.64 3.21
N LEU A 384 -30.75 -20.56 1.99
CA LEU A 384 -29.37 -20.82 1.63
C LEU A 384 -28.64 -19.47 1.49
N ARG A 385 -27.47 -19.34 2.12
CA ARG A 385 -26.63 -18.13 2.01
C ARG A 385 -25.59 -18.34 0.90
N ALA A 386 -25.79 -17.67 -0.23
CA ALA A 386 -24.83 -17.64 -1.32
C ALA A 386 -24.16 -16.26 -1.43
N PHE A 387 -23.02 -16.22 -2.12
CA PHE A 387 -22.30 -15.00 -2.45
C PHE A 387 -22.13 -14.96 -3.97
N HIS A 388 -22.44 -13.81 -4.56
CA HIS A 388 -22.29 -13.58 -5.99
C HIS A 388 -21.33 -12.42 -6.21
N THR A 389 -20.31 -12.62 -7.02
CA THR A 389 -19.34 -11.59 -7.40
C THR A 389 -20.01 -10.55 -8.30
N ILE A 390 -19.79 -9.28 -8.00
CA ILE A 390 -20.36 -8.16 -8.75
C ILE A 390 -19.25 -7.50 -9.55
N PRO A 391 -19.42 -7.31 -10.87
CA PRO A 391 -18.48 -6.52 -11.65
C PRO A 391 -18.59 -5.04 -11.27
N ILE A 392 -17.43 -4.40 -11.06
CA ILE A 392 -17.34 -2.96 -10.81
C ILE A 392 -17.50 -2.22 -12.14
N LYS A 393 -18.26 -1.11 -12.11
CA LYS A 393 -18.51 -0.30 -13.31
C LYS A 393 -17.27 0.51 -13.66
N LYS A 394 -16.71 0.27 -14.85
CA LYS A 394 -15.59 1.04 -15.41
C LYS A 394 -16.09 2.37 -15.98
N PHE A 395 -16.35 3.34 -15.10
CA PHE A 395 -16.78 4.69 -15.48
C PHE A 395 -15.80 5.72 -14.94
N TYR A 396 -15.22 6.50 -15.84
CA TYR A 396 -14.31 7.60 -15.56
C TYR A 396 -14.69 8.78 -16.46
N ASN A 397 -14.98 9.93 -15.86
CA ASN A 397 -15.29 11.16 -16.58
C ASN A 397 -14.54 12.33 -15.95
N PRO A 398 -13.47 12.86 -16.57
CA PRO A 398 -12.72 13.98 -16.02
C PRO A 398 -13.58 15.25 -15.95
N ILE A 399 -13.37 16.06 -14.91
CA ILE A 399 -14.05 17.33 -14.74
C ILE A 399 -13.20 18.42 -15.35
N THR A 400 -13.62 18.83 -16.53
CA THR A 400 -13.06 19.96 -17.24
C THR A 400 -13.99 21.14 -17.05
N SER A 401 -13.86 21.86 -15.92
CA SER A 401 -14.77 22.98 -15.58
C SER A 401 -14.76 24.12 -16.60
N LEU A 402 -13.65 24.27 -17.33
CA LEU A 402 -13.46 25.28 -18.38
C LEU A 402 -13.95 24.79 -19.75
N LEU A 403 -14.31 23.50 -19.88
CA LEU A 403 -14.87 22.92 -21.10
C LEU A 403 -16.35 22.57 -20.85
N SER A 404 -17.15 22.53 -21.92
CA SER A 404 -18.56 22.17 -21.82
C SER A 404 -18.72 20.64 -21.70
N VAL A 405 -18.77 20.10 -20.48
CA VAL A 405 -18.98 18.65 -20.25
C VAL A 405 -20.27 18.36 -19.52
N THR A 406 -20.97 17.33 -20.01
CA THR A 406 -22.18 16.81 -19.38
C THR A 406 -21.83 15.85 -18.25
N TYR A 407 -22.35 16.11 -17.06
CA TYR A 407 -22.14 15.25 -15.89
C TYR A 407 -23.24 14.21 -15.73
N MET A 408 -22.87 13.03 -15.21
CA MET A 408 -23.84 12.00 -14.84
C MET A 408 -24.69 12.48 -13.66
N ARG A 409 -26.02 12.39 -13.80
CA ARG A 409 -26.97 12.72 -12.75
C ARG A 409 -27.08 11.58 -11.73
N THR A 410 -27.42 11.91 -10.49
CA THR A 410 -27.68 10.91 -9.44
C THR A 410 -28.96 10.12 -9.70
N ILE A 411 -29.09 8.92 -9.13
CA ILE A 411 -30.32 8.12 -9.28
C ILE A 411 -31.56 8.89 -8.77
N ALA A 412 -31.41 9.67 -7.71
CA ALA A 412 -32.49 10.48 -7.15
C ALA A 412 -32.94 11.60 -8.09
N GLU A 413 -32.01 12.25 -8.78
CA GLU A 413 -32.32 13.27 -9.78
C GLU A 413 -32.95 12.67 -11.03
N ILE A 414 -32.45 11.53 -11.50
CA ILE A 414 -33.02 10.80 -12.64
C ILE A 414 -34.48 10.45 -12.33
N ARG A 415 -34.75 9.91 -11.14
CA ARG A 415 -36.12 9.59 -10.70
C ARG A 415 -37.02 10.82 -10.64
N ARG A 416 -36.55 11.93 -10.05
CA ARG A 416 -37.31 13.19 -10.03
C ARG A 416 -37.60 13.70 -11.43
N SER A 417 -36.61 13.70 -12.33
CA SER A 417 -36.82 14.16 -13.72
C SER A 417 -37.78 13.28 -14.52
N LYS A 418 -37.84 11.98 -14.21
CA LYS A 418 -38.74 11.02 -14.87
C LYS A 418 -40.04 10.78 -14.10
N ASN A 419 -40.29 11.50 -13.01
CA ASN A 419 -41.43 11.30 -12.10
C ASN A 419 -41.61 9.84 -11.64
N LEU A 420 -40.51 9.13 -11.39
CA LEU A 420 -40.52 7.72 -10.96
C LEU A 420 -40.45 7.62 -9.43
N ALA A 421 -41.38 6.87 -8.85
CA ALA A 421 -41.36 6.57 -7.42
C ALA A 421 -40.18 5.68 -7.02
N VAL A 422 -39.77 5.76 -5.75
CA VAL A 422 -38.73 4.89 -5.19
C VAL A 422 -39.31 3.48 -5.04
N PRO A 423 -38.63 2.42 -5.54
CA PRO A 423 -39.12 1.05 -5.44
C PRO A 423 -39.20 0.62 -3.98
N ASN A 424 -40.40 0.28 -3.54
CA ASN A 424 -40.67 -0.03 -2.14
C ASN A 424 -41.42 -1.37 -2.02
N LYS A 425 -40.77 -2.38 -1.44
CA LYS A 425 -41.37 -3.71 -1.22
C LYS A 425 -42.12 -3.73 0.11
N LYS A 426 -43.44 -3.92 0.06
CA LYS A 426 -44.31 -3.92 1.25
C LYS A 426 -43.84 -4.91 2.33
N ASP A 427 -43.39 -6.11 1.93
CA ASP A 427 -42.95 -7.16 2.86
C ASP A 427 -41.58 -6.90 3.50
N SER A 428 -40.84 -5.87 3.06
CA SER A 428 -39.53 -5.52 3.62
C SER A 428 -39.60 -4.47 4.74
N HIS A 429 -40.78 -3.89 4.99
CA HIS A 429 -40.97 -2.96 6.10
C HIS A 429 -41.00 -3.68 7.43
N TYR A 430 -40.24 -3.16 8.39
CA TYR A 430 -40.34 -3.62 9.77
C TYR A 430 -41.70 -3.22 10.34
N LYS A 431 -42.37 -4.18 10.98
CA LYS A 431 -43.63 -3.98 11.69
C LYS A 431 -43.42 -4.37 13.15
N PRO A 432 -44.08 -3.70 14.12
CA PRO A 432 -44.10 -4.19 15.49
C PRO A 432 -44.73 -5.59 15.51
N ILE A 433 -44.12 -6.51 16.25
CA ILE A 433 -44.57 -7.90 16.37
C ILE A 433 -45.01 -8.14 17.81
N GLU A 434 -46.31 -8.34 18.00
CA GLU A 434 -46.87 -8.77 19.28
C GLU A 434 -46.76 -10.29 19.40
N ARG A 435 -46.02 -10.77 20.41
CA ARG A 435 -45.80 -12.21 20.63
C ARG A 435 -46.79 -12.73 21.65
N VAL A 436 -47.63 -13.67 21.23
CA VAL A 436 -48.55 -14.38 22.14
C VAL A 436 -47.76 -15.35 23.03
N VAL A 437 -48.16 -15.47 24.31
CA VAL A 437 -47.58 -16.43 25.25
C VAL A 437 -47.81 -17.85 24.73
N LYS A 438 -46.72 -18.57 24.48
CA LYS A 438 -46.77 -19.92 23.94
C LYS A 438 -47.05 -20.94 25.05
N ARG A 439 -48.26 -21.50 25.08
CA ARG A 439 -48.59 -22.64 25.94
C ARG A 439 -48.27 -23.95 25.20
N PHE A 440 -47.59 -24.87 25.87
CA PHE A 440 -47.24 -26.17 25.32
C PHE A 440 -48.24 -27.23 25.78
N ASN A 441 -48.41 -28.28 24.98
CA ASN A 441 -49.25 -29.42 25.34
C ASN A 441 -48.61 -30.19 26.51
N PRO A 442 -49.42 -30.81 27.40
CA PRO A 442 -48.91 -31.67 28.45
C PRO A 442 -48.19 -32.90 27.86
N VAL A 443 -47.27 -33.48 28.63
CA VAL A 443 -46.54 -34.69 28.25
C VAL A 443 -47.54 -35.85 28.13
N ARG A 444 -47.47 -36.58 27.01
CA ARG A 444 -48.31 -37.76 26.77
C ARG A 444 -47.45 -39.02 26.83
N VAL A 445 -47.61 -39.80 27.89
CA VAL A 445 -46.91 -41.08 28.07
C VAL A 445 -47.64 -42.17 27.25
N PRO A 446 -46.93 -43.03 26.50
CA PRO A 446 -47.55 -44.17 25.84
C PRO A 446 -48.14 -45.16 26.86
N LYS A 447 -49.35 -45.65 26.62
CA LYS A 447 -50.06 -46.56 27.53
C LYS A 447 -49.29 -47.85 27.86
N ALA A 448 -48.51 -48.35 26.90
CA ALA A 448 -47.67 -49.53 27.12
C ALA A 448 -46.58 -49.26 28.17
N LEU A 449 -45.95 -48.08 28.11
CA LEU A 449 -44.92 -47.68 29.06
C LEU A 449 -45.54 -47.37 30.43
N GLU A 450 -46.71 -46.73 30.45
CA GLU A 450 -47.46 -46.46 31.68
C GLU A 450 -47.77 -47.74 32.48
N ALA A 451 -48.07 -48.84 31.80
CA ALA A 451 -48.32 -50.14 32.42
C ALA A 451 -47.05 -50.82 32.99
N GLU A 452 -45.87 -50.45 32.49
CA GLU A 452 -44.57 -51.01 32.90
C GLU A 452 -43.84 -50.14 33.94
N LEU A 453 -44.42 -48.99 34.33
CA LEU A 453 -43.80 -48.10 35.31
C LEU A 453 -43.76 -48.77 36.70
N PRO A 454 -42.65 -48.62 37.45
CA PRO A 454 -42.57 -49.07 38.83
C PRO A 454 -43.51 -48.28 39.75
N PHE A 455 -43.87 -48.86 40.90
CA PHE A 455 -44.70 -48.24 41.93
C PHE A 455 -44.00 -47.06 42.61
#